data_AF-A0A171DGS4-F1
#
_entry.id   AF-A0A171DGS4-F1
#
_cell.length_a   1.000
_cell.length_b   1.000
_cell.length_c   1.000
_cell.angle_alpha   90.00
_cell.angle_beta   90.00
_cell.angle_gamma   90.00
#
_symmetry.space_group_name_H-M   'P 1'
#
loop_
_entity.id
_entity.type
_entity.pdbx_description
1 polymer ?
#
loop_
_entity_poly.entity_id
_entity_poly.type
_entity_poly.pdbx_seq_one_letter_code
_entity_poly.pdbx_strand_id
1 'polypeptide(L)'
;MANARRTRGKDGDSSINPWLGYTDVLSSMLLIVVLAMGLVTLAKALNEKPPLISLTETDSEAFKFDTGSYGLSQGFLNALDERYTNDIKPTIEAFDVDVIEVIGHTDGQPNPRVASNLDRRLQTVTLQGGLTGLQYSSNAELGLLRAIAVGMYLQSRLEKDQLPVGIRPYSAASLLDLQGNFNPAPAVSDDRTRRRIDLRFTRSN
;
A
#
# COMPACT_ATOMS: atom_id res chain seq x y z
N MET A 1 -48.98 -87.83 10.38
CA MET A 1 -48.14 -87.19 11.42
C MET A 1 -47.02 -86.43 10.73
N ALA A 2 -46.69 -85.26 11.25
CA ALA A 2 -46.10 -84.13 10.54
C ALA A 2 -44.59 -84.28 10.26
N ASN A 3 -44.16 -83.90 9.05
CA ASN A 3 -42.75 -83.63 8.74
C ASN A 3 -42.49 -82.13 8.88
N ALA A 4 -41.66 -81.79 9.87
CA ALA A 4 -41.38 -80.42 10.27
C ALA A 4 -40.51 -79.68 9.25
N ARG A 5 -40.86 -78.40 9.05
CA ARG A 5 -40.25 -77.41 8.17
C ARG A 5 -38.79 -77.12 8.53
N ARG A 6 -37.99 -76.91 7.49
CA ARG A 6 -36.68 -76.22 7.51
C ARG A 6 -36.76 -74.89 8.25
N THR A 7 -35.81 -74.63 9.14
CA THR A 7 -35.32 -73.28 9.46
C THR A 7 -33.80 -73.30 9.41
N ARG A 8 -33.25 -72.88 8.26
CA ARG A 8 -31.83 -72.55 8.11
C ARG A 8 -31.65 -71.17 8.72
N GLY A 9 -31.31 -71.12 10.01
CA GLY A 9 -30.82 -69.91 10.67
C GLY A 9 -29.53 -69.50 9.97
N LYS A 10 -29.60 -68.44 9.18
CA LYS A 10 -28.43 -67.78 8.61
C LYS A 10 -28.06 -66.74 9.65
N ASP A 11 -27.28 -67.13 10.64
CA ASP A 11 -26.68 -66.19 11.58
C ASP A 11 -25.81 -65.24 10.77
N GLY A 12 -26.29 -64.02 10.63
CA GLY A 12 -25.55 -62.92 10.03
C GLY A 12 -24.38 -62.60 10.94
N ASP A 13 -23.22 -63.13 10.58
CA ASP A 13 -21.93 -62.75 11.12
C ASP A 13 -21.74 -61.24 10.89
N SER A 14 -22.19 -60.46 11.87
CA SER A 14 -22.03 -59.02 11.93
C SER A 14 -20.68 -58.74 12.56
N SER A 15 -19.63 -59.17 11.87
CA SER A 15 -18.26 -58.78 12.18
C SER A 15 -18.14 -57.28 11.90
N ILE A 16 -18.29 -56.48 12.96
CA ILE A 16 -18.09 -55.03 12.95
C ILE A 16 -16.65 -54.81 12.47
N ASN A 17 -16.48 -54.30 11.26
CA ASN A 17 -15.17 -54.08 10.65
C ASN A 17 -14.57 -52.80 11.26
N PRO A 18 -13.63 -52.90 12.22
CA PRO A 18 -13.19 -51.74 13.00
C PRO A 18 -12.44 -50.72 12.12
N TRP A 19 -11.85 -51.19 11.02
CA TRP A 19 -11.18 -50.37 10.01
C TRP A 19 -12.10 -49.35 9.35
N LEU A 20 -13.39 -49.66 9.19
CA LEU A 20 -14.36 -48.75 8.56
C LEU A 20 -14.59 -47.50 9.42
N GLY A 21 -14.63 -47.66 10.75
CA GLY A 21 -14.76 -46.54 11.69
C GLY A 21 -13.49 -45.69 11.76
N TYR A 22 -12.31 -46.31 11.70
CA TYR A 22 -11.05 -45.57 11.67
C TYR A 22 -10.90 -44.74 10.39
N THR A 23 -11.26 -45.29 9.23
CA THR A 23 -11.19 -44.54 7.96
C THR A 23 -12.13 -43.35 7.92
N ASP A 24 -13.33 -43.48 8.51
CA ASP A 24 -14.31 -42.40 8.55
C ASP A 24 -13.82 -41.23 9.43
N VAL A 25 -13.31 -41.55 10.64
CA VAL A 25 -12.72 -40.56 11.55
C VAL A 25 -11.49 -39.90 10.93
N LEU A 26 -10.58 -40.67 10.31
CA LEU A 26 -9.39 -40.11 9.66
C LEU A 26 -9.76 -39.20 8.49
N SER A 27 -10.75 -39.59 7.68
CA SER A 27 -11.21 -38.77 6.55
C SER A 27 -11.88 -37.49 7.01
N SER A 28 -12.68 -37.55 8.08
CA SER A 28 -13.32 -36.40 8.70
C SER A 28 -12.28 -35.44 9.31
N MET A 29 -11.27 -35.97 10.00
CA MET A 29 -10.16 -35.17 10.52
C MET A 29 -9.35 -34.52 9.41
N LEU A 30 -9.05 -35.26 8.33
CA LEU A 30 -8.34 -34.71 7.17
C LEU A 30 -9.14 -33.60 6.50
N LEU A 31 -10.46 -33.79 6.31
CA LEU A 31 -11.35 -32.77 5.76
C LEU A 31 -11.35 -31.51 6.61
N ILE A 32 -11.46 -31.65 7.94
CA ILE A 32 -11.41 -30.53 8.89
C ILE A 32 -10.07 -29.80 8.78
N VAL A 33 -8.95 -30.52 8.71
CA VAL A 33 -7.62 -29.91 8.59
C VAL A 33 -7.46 -29.16 7.27
N VAL A 34 -7.89 -29.75 6.15
CA VAL A 34 -7.83 -29.09 4.83
C VAL A 34 -8.71 -27.84 4.81
N LEU A 35 -9.91 -27.91 5.38
CA LEU A 35 -10.83 -26.78 5.46
C LEU A 35 -10.27 -25.68 6.37
N ALA A 36 -9.69 -26.03 7.53
CA ALA A 36 -9.03 -25.09 8.41
C ALA A 36 -7.81 -24.42 7.74
N MET A 37 -6.97 -25.19 7.03
CA MET A 37 -5.86 -24.64 6.26
C MET A 37 -6.34 -23.69 5.16
N GLY A 38 -7.39 -24.06 4.42
CA GLY A 38 -8.00 -23.21 3.39
C GLY A 38 -8.57 -21.90 3.94
N LEU A 39 -9.21 -21.95 5.11
CA LEU A 39 -9.69 -20.75 5.79
C LEU A 39 -8.53 -19.86 6.27
N VAL A 40 -7.45 -20.45 6.80
CA VAL A 40 -6.27 -19.69 7.25
C VAL A 40 -5.54 -19.05 6.07
N THR A 41 -5.37 -19.75 4.96
CA THR A 41 -4.73 -19.17 3.76
C THR A 41 -5.56 -18.05 3.18
N LEU A 42 -6.88 -18.21 3.10
CA LEU A 42 -7.78 -17.16 2.63
C LEU A 42 -7.78 -15.95 3.58
N ALA A 43 -7.85 -16.17 4.90
CA ALA A 43 -7.78 -15.10 5.88
C ALA A 43 -6.46 -14.32 5.82
N LYS A 44 -5.34 -15.01 5.54
CA LYS A 44 -4.04 -14.36 5.33
C LYS A 44 -4.04 -13.53 4.04
N ALA A 45 -4.51 -14.09 2.93
CA ALA A 45 -4.58 -13.40 1.64
C ALA A 45 -5.48 -12.14 1.71
N LEU A 46 -6.62 -12.23 2.39
CA LEU A 46 -7.53 -11.10 2.61
C LEU A 46 -6.97 -10.03 3.55
N ASN A 47 -5.93 -10.35 4.33
CA ASN A 47 -5.30 -9.44 5.27
C ASN A 47 -3.90 -8.99 4.82
N GLU A 48 -3.54 -9.23 3.56
CA GLU A 48 -2.33 -8.67 2.99
C GLU A 48 -2.46 -7.14 2.92
N LYS A 49 -1.40 -6.46 3.37
CA LYS A 49 -1.34 -5.00 3.33
C LYS A 49 -0.92 -4.57 1.93
N PRO A 50 -1.48 -3.47 1.40
CA PRO A 50 -0.98 -2.88 0.17
C PRO A 50 0.53 -2.61 0.26
N PRO A 51 1.26 -2.76 -0.86
CA PRO A 51 2.67 -2.39 -0.90
C PRO A 51 2.87 -0.89 -0.69
N LEU A 52 4.00 -0.51 -0.09
CA LEU A 52 4.47 0.88 -0.12
C LEU A 52 5.15 1.12 -1.48
N ILE A 53 4.70 2.12 -2.22
CA ILE A 53 5.33 2.49 -3.50
C ILE A 53 6.19 3.72 -3.27
N SER A 54 7.51 3.58 -3.42
CA SER A 54 8.45 4.70 -3.37
C SER A 54 8.76 5.21 -4.79
N LEU A 55 8.71 6.53 -4.95
CA LEU A 55 9.17 7.26 -6.13
C LEU A 55 10.52 7.88 -5.76
N THR A 56 11.60 7.20 -6.12
CA THR A 56 12.97 7.58 -5.73
C THR A 56 13.80 7.96 -6.94
N GLU A 57 14.74 8.90 -6.75
CA GLU A 57 15.78 9.20 -7.74
C GLU A 57 16.64 7.97 -8.08
N THR A 58 16.74 7.00 -7.17
CA THR A 58 17.50 5.75 -7.36
C THR A 58 16.82 4.78 -8.33
N ASP A 59 15.48 4.73 -8.32
CA ASP A 59 14.71 3.84 -9.19
C ASP A 59 14.63 4.39 -10.61
N SER A 60 14.57 5.71 -10.73
CA SER A 60 14.63 6.42 -11.99
C SER A 60 15.09 7.86 -11.77
N GLU A 61 16.09 8.29 -12.54
CA GLU A 61 16.53 9.69 -12.61
C GLU A 61 15.38 10.64 -13.01
N ALA A 62 14.27 10.11 -13.53
CA ALA A 62 13.06 10.88 -13.82
C ALA A 62 12.33 11.38 -12.56
N PHE A 63 12.43 10.70 -11.41
CA PHE A 63 11.81 11.11 -10.14
C PHE A 63 12.63 12.13 -9.36
N LYS A 64 13.34 12.99 -10.08
CA LYS A 64 14.20 14.00 -9.50
C LYS A 64 13.46 15.31 -9.23
N PHE A 65 13.70 15.84 -8.04
CA PHE A 65 13.40 17.23 -7.73
C PHE A 65 14.67 18.05 -7.83
N ASP A 66 14.57 19.24 -8.44
CA ASP A 66 15.67 20.20 -8.35
C ASP A 66 15.93 20.59 -6.89
N THR A 67 17.17 20.94 -6.58
CA THR A 67 17.58 21.38 -5.23
C THR A 67 16.71 22.55 -4.79
N GLY A 68 16.06 22.42 -3.63
CA GLY A 68 15.11 23.44 -3.15
C GLY A 68 13.88 23.63 -4.05
N SER A 69 13.49 22.64 -4.83
CA SER A 69 12.28 22.72 -5.66
C SER A 69 11.25 21.69 -5.24
N TYR A 70 9.98 22.10 -5.39
CA TYR A 70 8.81 21.24 -5.33
C TYR A 70 8.15 21.05 -6.71
N GLY A 71 8.69 21.71 -7.75
CA GLY A 71 8.16 21.62 -9.11
C GLY A 71 8.42 20.25 -9.72
N LEU A 72 7.45 19.73 -10.45
CA LEU A 72 7.57 18.47 -11.18
C LEU A 72 8.03 18.76 -12.61
N SER A 73 9.15 18.15 -13.02
CA SER A 73 9.63 18.23 -14.39
C SER A 73 8.74 17.39 -15.32
N GLN A 74 8.77 17.66 -16.63
CA GLN A 74 8.03 16.84 -17.59
C GLN A 74 8.46 15.36 -17.56
N GLY A 75 9.74 15.09 -17.32
CA GLY A 75 10.26 13.74 -17.14
C GLY A 75 9.63 13.04 -15.92
N PHE A 76 9.51 13.76 -14.81
CA PHE A 76 8.83 13.27 -13.60
C PHE A 76 7.38 12.91 -13.92
N LEU A 77 6.65 13.80 -14.59
CA LEU A 77 5.24 13.57 -14.92
C LEU A 77 5.06 12.34 -15.81
N ASN A 78 5.90 12.16 -16.82
CA ASN A 78 5.85 10.99 -17.70
C ASN A 78 6.15 9.70 -16.94
N ALA A 79 7.15 9.70 -16.06
CA ALA A 79 7.46 8.54 -15.22
C ALA A 79 6.33 8.25 -14.22
N LEU A 80 5.70 9.29 -13.67
CA LEU A 80 4.57 9.15 -12.77
C LEU A 80 3.35 8.57 -13.48
N ASP A 81 3.12 8.90 -14.75
CA ASP A 81 2.07 8.29 -15.58
C ASP A 81 2.30 6.79 -15.80
N GLU A 82 3.54 6.41 -16.06
CA GLU A 82 3.93 5.01 -16.23
C GLU A 82 3.73 4.23 -14.92
N ARG A 83 4.23 4.76 -13.79
CA ARG A 83 4.02 4.16 -12.46
C ARG A 83 2.54 4.13 -12.08
N TYR A 84 1.78 5.14 -12.47
CA TYR A 84 0.34 5.18 -12.22
C TYR A 84 -0.37 4.01 -12.91
N THR A 85 -0.04 3.78 -14.19
CA THR A 85 -0.66 2.74 -15.00
C THR A 85 -0.24 1.34 -14.57
N ASN A 86 1.05 1.15 -14.26
CA ASN A 86 1.62 -0.18 -14.02
C ASN A 86 1.51 -0.64 -12.56
N ASP A 87 1.57 0.28 -11.59
CA ASP A 87 1.66 -0.08 -10.17
C ASP A 87 0.53 0.52 -9.33
N ILE A 88 0.32 1.84 -9.42
CA ILE A 88 -0.59 2.56 -8.50
C ILE A 88 -2.05 2.15 -8.74
N LYS A 89 -2.54 2.22 -9.98
CA LYS A 89 -3.92 1.86 -10.31
C LYS A 89 -4.22 0.38 -10.03
N PRO A 90 -3.38 -0.58 -10.45
CA PRO A 90 -3.57 -1.97 -10.06
C PRO A 90 -3.57 -2.19 -8.55
N THR A 91 -2.74 -1.45 -7.79
CA THR A 91 -2.73 -1.53 -6.32
C THR A 91 -4.04 -1.00 -5.72
N ILE A 92 -4.57 0.10 -6.25
CA ILE A 92 -5.87 0.64 -5.80
C ILE A 92 -6.97 -0.41 -5.96
N GLU A 93 -7.06 -1.02 -7.15
CA GLU A 93 -8.10 -1.98 -7.50
C GLU A 93 -7.94 -3.30 -6.73
N ALA A 94 -6.72 -3.81 -6.59
CA ALA A 94 -6.45 -5.10 -5.94
C ALA A 94 -6.69 -5.08 -4.43
N PHE A 95 -6.47 -3.93 -3.78
CA PHE A 95 -6.57 -3.82 -2.32
C PHE A 95 -7.77 -2.98 -1.84
N ASP A 96 -8.68 -2.59 -2.74
CA ASP A 96 -9.85 -1.77 -2.44
C ASP A 96 -9.48 -0.48 -1.69
N VAL A 97 -8.48 0.23 -2.22
CA VAL A 97 -7.93 1.43 -1.60
C VAL A 97 -8.86 2.60 -1.85
N ASP A 98 -9.16 3.38 -0.80
CA ASP A 98 -9.94 4.62 -0.91
C ASP A 98 -9.13 5.87 -0.54
N VAL A 99 -7.91 5.71 0.01
CA VAL A 99 -7.03 6.82 0.38
C VAL A 99 -5.57 6.49 0.08
N ILE A 100 -4.90 7.41 -0.61
CA ILE A 100 -3.45 7.40 -0.80
C ILE A 100 -2.83 8.52 0.04
N GLU A 101 -1.97 8.13 0.96
CA GLU A 101 -1.08 9.05 1.68
C GLU A 101 0.16 9.29 0.84
N VAL A 102 0.38 10.54 0.43
CA VAL A 102 1.55 10.97 -0.34
C VAL A 102 2.52 11.60 0.64
N ILE A 103 3.65 10.95 0.90
CA ILE A 103 4.58 11.36 1.96
C ILE A 103 5.86 11.89 1.32
N GLY A 104 6.14 13.18 1.52
CA GLY A 104 7.32 13.82 0.98
C GLY A 104 8.52 13.73 1.91
N HIS A 105 9.65 13.27 1.37
CA HIS A 105 10.94 13.21 2.06
C HIS A 105 11.93 14.20 1.46
N THR A 106 12.85 14.64 2.30
CA THR A 106 13.91 15.60 1.97
C THR A 106 15.24 15.10 2.52
N ASP A 107 16.33 15.58 1.94
CA ASP A 107 17.66 15.39 2.50
C ASP A 107 17.88 16.28 3.75
N GLY A 108 19.07 16.21 4.32
CA GLY A 108 19.41 17.00 5.50
C GLY A 108 19.84 18.43 5.20
N GLN A 109 20.01 18.82 3.93
CA GLN A 109 20.55 20.14 3.63
C GLN A 109 19.53 21.22 4.03
N PRO A 110 19.92 22.20 4.85
CA PRO A 110 19.04 23.29 5.22
C PRO A 110 18.77 24.17 4.00
N ASN A 111 17.51 24.51 3.80
CA ASN A 111 17.11 25.44 2.77
C ASN A 111 17.56 26.88 3.07
N PRO A 112 17.74 27.72 2.03
CA PRO A 112 18.07 29.14 2.20
C PRO A 112 17.03 29.83 3.08
N ARG A 113 17.50 30.80 3.90
CA ARG A 113 16.72 31.52 4.92
C ARG A 113 15.66 32.46 4.31
N VAL A 114 14.62 31.89 3.71
CA VAL A 114 13.44 32.61 3.23
C VAL A 114 12.33 32.46 4.28
N ALA A 115 11.60 33.55 4.54
CA ALA A 115 10.44 33.49 5.41
C ALA A 115 9.32 32.66 4.74
N SER A 116 8.78 31.68 5.47
CA SER A 116 7.66 30.88 4.98
C SER A 116 6.39 31.71 4.84
N ASN A 117 5.57 31.38 3.85
CA ASN A 117 4.23 31.93 3.68
C ASN A 117 3.12 30.88 3.75
N LEU A 118 3.46 29.63 4.10
CA LEU A 118 2.57 28.47 4.04
C LEU A 118 1.34 28.63 4.94
N ASP A 119 1.50 29.06 6.19
CA ASP A 119 0.37 29.26 7.12
C ASP A 119 -0.71 30.19 6.56
N ARG A 120 -0.31 31.18 5.74
CA ARG A 120 -1.23 32.15 5.12
C ARG A 120 -1.78 31.69 3.78
N ARG A 121 -1.03 30.87 3.03
CA ARG A 121 -1.35 30.52 1.63
C ARG A 121 -1.86 29.10 1.44
N LEU A 122 -1.61 28.17 2.38
CA LEU A 122 -2.08 26.79 2.29
C LEU A 122 -3.60 26.69 2.17
N GLN A 123 -4.35 27.57 2.83
CA GLN A 123 -5.81 27.63 2.70
C GLN A 123 -6.31 27.91 1.28
N THR A 124 -5.45 28.44 0.40
CA THR A 124 -5.77 28.70 -1.01
C THR A 124 -5.36 27.56 -1.94
N VAL A 125 -4.62 26.58 -1.43
CA VAL A 125 -4.18 25.41 -2.20
C VAL A 125 -5.32 24.42 -2.28
N THR A 126 -5.74 24.12 -3.51
CA THR A 126 -6.71 23.06 -3.79
C THR A 126 -6.03 21.99 -4.63
N LEU A 127 -6.43 20.72 -4.48
CA LEU A 127 -5.83 19.63 -5.25
C LEU A 127 -6.07 19.74 -6.77
N GLN A 128 -7.00 20.60 -7.18
CA GLN A 128 -7.38 20.90 -8.56
C GLN A 128 -6.75 22.20 -9.09
N GLY A 129 -6.01 22.94 -8.25
CA GLY A 129 -5.44 24.24 -8.58
C GLY A 129 -4.02 24.17 -9.17
N GLY A 130 -3.35 25.31 -9.28
CA GLY A 130 -1.91 25.38 -9.56
C GLY A 130 -1.12 25.72 -8.30
N LEU A 131 0.07 25.12 -8.11
CA LEU A 131 0.89 25.33 -6.92
C LEU A 131 1.98 26.38 -7.18
N THR A 132 1.66 27.66 -7.01
CA THR A 132 2.57 28.77 -7.34
C THR A 132 2.75 29.79 -6.21
N GLY A 133 3.98 30.30 -6.08
CA GLY A 133 4.35 31.35 -5.12
C GLY A 133 4.35 30.91 -3.64
N LEU A 134 4.38 29.61 -3.36
CA LEU A 134 4.57 29.11 -1.99
C LEU A 134 6.04 29.21 -1.64
N GLN A 135 6.32 29.82 -0.48
CA GLN A 135 7.65 29.97 0.06
C GLN A 135 7.75 29.08 1.30
N TYR A 136 8.79 28.28 1.36
CA TYR A 136 9.09 27.38 2.45
C TYR A 136 10.40 27.82 3.12
N SER A 137 10.53 27.52 4.40
CA SER A 137 11.68 27.87 5.25
C SER A 137 12.37 26.63 5.84
N SER A 138 11.71 25.47 5.78
CA SER A 138 12.20 24.22 6.37
C SER A 138 12.02 23.03 5.43
N ASN A 139 12.73 21.94 5.74
CA ASN A 139 12.61 20.68 5.02
C ASN A 139 11.27 19.98 5.25
N ALA A 140 10.62 20.22 6.39
CA ALA A 140 9.25 19.76 6.63
C ALA A 140 8.28 20.42 5.64
N GLU A 141 8.40 21.73 5.46
CA GLU A 141 7.58 22.48 4.51
C GLU A 141 7.86 22.09 3.06
N LEU A 142 9.14 21.94 2.68
CA LEU A 142 9.51 21.48 1.34
C LEU A 142 8.98 20.07 1.04
N GLY A 143 9.09 19.14 2.00
CA GLY A 143 8.53 17.80 1.87
C GLY A 143 7.01 17.83 1.66
N LEU A 144 6.30 18.67 2.41
CA LEU A 144 4.85 18.84 2.24
C LEU A 144 4.51 19.37 0.85
N LEU A 145 5.22 20.39 0.36
CA LEU A 145 4.97 20.96 -0.95
C LEU A 145 5.21 19.96 -2.10
N ARG A 146 6.25 19.13 -1.99
CA ARG A 146 6.50 18.04 -2.94
C ARG A 146 5.37 17.01 -2.94
N ALA A 147 4.92 16.63 -1.74
CA ALA A 147 3.79 15.71 -1.59
C ALA A 147 2.50 16.29 -2.17
N ILE A 148 2.22 17.57 -1.96
CA ILE A 148 1.05 18.24 -2.56
C ILE A 148 1.18 18.25 -4.09
N ALA A 149 2.36 18.60 -4.64
CA ALA A 149 2.56 18.65 -6.09
C ALA A 149 2.29 17.30 -6.76
N VAL A 150 2.83 16.20 -6.21
CA VAL A 150 2.55 14.84 -6.70
C VAL A 150 1.09 14.46 -6.46
N GLY A 151 0.54 14.79 -5.30
CA GLY A 151 -0.85 14.52 -4.95
C GLY A 151 -1.85 15.17 -5.90
N MET A 152 -1.64 16.43 -6.29
CA MET A 152 -2.45 17.14 -7.28
C MET A 152 -2.42 16.45 -8.65
N TYR A 153 -1.24 16.00 -9.07
CA TYR A 153 -1.10 15.27 -10.32
C TYR A 153 -1.84 13.93 -10.28
N LEU A 154 -1.64 13.15 -9.21
CA LEU A 154 -2.34 11.88 -9.01
C LEU A 154 -3.86 12.07 -8.95
N GLN A 155 -4.34 13.10 -8.24
CA GLN A 155 -5.77 13.43 -8.19
C GLN A 155 -6.36 13.62 -9.59
N SER A 156 -5.66 14.32 -10.48
CA SER A 156 -6.12 14.50 -11.87
C SER A 156 -6.25 13.18 -12.66
N ARG A 157 -5.39 12.19 -12.35
CA ARG A 157 -5.44 10.86 -12.97
C ARG A 157 -6.56 10.00 -12.39
N LEU A 158 -6.74 10.04 -11.07
CA LEU A 158 -7.83 9.36 -10.37
C LEU A 158 -9.19 9.87 -10.85
N GLU A 159 -9.37 11.19 -10.99
CA GLU A 159 -10.60 11.80 -11.51
C GLU A 159 -10.86 11.37 -12.96
N LYS A 160 -9.82 11.37 -13.81
CA LYS A 160 -9.93 10.92 -15.20
C LYS A 160 -10.39 9.46 -15.30
N ASP A 161 -9.87 8.62 -14.43
CA ASP A 161 -10.21 7.20 -14.35
C ASP A 161 -11.47 6.92 -13.52
N GLN A 162 -12.11 7.97 -12.97
CA GLN A 162 -13.31 7.90 -12.13
C GLN A 162 -13.13 7.00 -10.90
N LEU A 163 -11.92 6.97 -10.33
CA LEU A 163 -11.60 6.24 -9.12
C LEU A 163 -11.92 7.12 -7.90
N PRO A 164 -12.81 6.69 -6.98
CA PRO A 164 -13.23 7.49 -5.82
C PRO A 164 -12.19 7.43 -4.68
N VAL A 165 -10.93 7.76 -4.99
CA VAL A 165 -9.79 7.67 -4.06
C VAL A 165 -9.37 9.07 -3.63
N GLY A 166 -9.27 9.28 -2.32
CA GLY A 166 -8.79 10.52 -1.73
C GLY A 166 -7.26 10.58 -1.65
N ILE A 167 -6.71 11.79 -1.77
CA ILE A 167 -5.28 12.06 -1.60
C ILE A 167 -5.03 12.80 -0.28
N ARG A 168 -4.04 12.34 0.50
CA ARG A 168 -3.60 12.97 1.75
C ARG A 168 -2.09 13.27 1.70
N PRO A 169 -1.68 14.53 1.49
CA PRO A 169 -0.28 14.88 1.45
C PRO A 169 0.30 15.09 2.87
N TYR A 170 1.48 14.54 3.11
CA TYR A 170 2.22 14.64 4.38
C TYR A 170 3.69 14.93 4.13
N SER A 171 4.38 15.34 5.19
CA SER A 171 5.83 15.51 5.18
C SER A 171 6.48 14.64 6.26
N ALA A 172 7.46 13.85 5.84
CA ALA A 172 8.38 13.17 6.75
C ALA A 172 9.65 14.01 7.01
N ALA A 173 9.73 15.21 6.42
CA ALA A 173 10.90 16.06 6.44
C ALA A 173 12.17 15.26 6.11
N SER A 174 13.22 15.39 6.92
CA SER A 174 14.47 14.64 6.81
C SER A 174 14.63 13.59 7.92
N LEU A 175 13.51 13.15 8.53
CA LEU A 175 13.51 12.36 9.76
C LEU A 175 13.71 10.85 9.54
N LEU A 176 13.25 10.33 8.40
CA LEU A 176 13.22 8.90 8.13
C LEU A 176 14.27 8.49 7.10
N ASP A 177 14.95 7.36 7.34
CA ASP A 177 15.82 6.74 6.34
C ASP A 177 15.02 5.99 5.25
N LEU A 178 15.74 5.31 4.35
CA LEU A 178 15.16 4.52 3.24
C LEU A 178 14.37 3.31 3.72
N GLN A 179 14.65 2.83 4.93
CA GLN A 179 13.97 1.71 5.56
C GLN A 179 12.76 2.18 6.40
N GLY A 180 12.54 3.49 6.50
CA GLY A 180 11.46 4.10 7.28
C GLY A 180 11.76 4.20 8.77
N ASN A 181 13.01 3.98 9.20
CA ASN A 181 13.39 4.13 10.61
C ASN A 181 13.63 5.59 10.96
N PHE A 182 13.41 5.94 12.23
CA PHE A 182 13.78 7.24 12.76
C PHE A 182 15.31 7.40 12.76
N ASN A 183 15.81 8.12 11.76
CA ASN A 183 17.23 8.35 11.54
C ASN A 183 17.42 9.69 10.81
N PRO A 184 17.33 10.81 11.54
CA PRO A 184 17.38 12.15 10.95
C PRO A 184 18.65 12.39 10.11
N ALA A 185 18.49 12.97 8.94
CA ALA A 185 19.60 13.23 8.03
C ALA A 185 20.55 14.31 8.60
N PRO A 186 21.87 14.16 8.44
CA PRO A 186 22.83 15.19 8.82
C PRO A 186 22.63 16.50 8.02
N ALA A 187 22.82 17.65 8.68
CA ALA A 187 22.60 18.98 8.10
C ALA A 187 23.50 19.36 6.89
N VAL A 188 24.39 18.46 6.45
CA VAL A 188 25.39 18.70 5.41
C VAL A 188 25.29 17.69 4.25
N SER A 189 24.44 16.67 4.34
CA SER A 189 24.37 15.63 3.31
C SER A 189 23.43 16.03 2.18
N ASP A 190 23.97 16.28 0.98
CA ASP A 190 23.21 16.22 -0.31
C ASP A 190 22.94 14.74 -0.65
N ASP A 191 22.20 14.07 0.21
CA ASP A 191 21.87 12.66 0.03
C ASP A 191 20.63 12.54 -0.85
N ARG A 192 20.89 12.38 -2.15
CA ARG A 192 19.85 12.25 -3.18
C ARG A 192 18.88 11.11 -2.91
N THR A 193 19.35 10.03 -2.31
CA THR A 193 18.52 8.86 -2.03
C THR A 193 17.40 9.17 -1.04
N ARG A 194 17.61 10.15 -0.15
CA ARG A 194 16.62 10.58 0.84
C ARG A 194 15.56 11.51 0.26
N ARG A 195 15.76 12.07 -0.94
CA ARG A 195 14.73 12.83 -1.65
C ARG A 195 13.82 11.86 -2.41
N ARG A 196 12.67 11.59 -1.83
CA ARG A 196 11.69 10.65 -2.39
C ARG A 196 10.27 11.03 -2.02
N ILE A 197 9.33 10.44 -2.74
CA ILE A 197 7.91 10.41 -2.35
C ILE A 197 7.53 8.97 -2.04
N ASP A 198 6.97 8.73 -0.87
CA ASP A 198 6.42 7.43 -0.50
C ASP A 198 4.89 7.49 -0.61
N LEU A 199 4.30 6.56 -1.35
CA LEU A 199 2.86 6.39 -1.53
C LEU A 199 2.39 5.23 -0.64
N ARG A 200 1.64 5.55 0.41
CA ARG A 200 1.00 4.54 1.25
C ARG A 200 -0.48 4.45 0.91
N PHE A 201 -0.95 3.24 0.70
CA PHE A 201 -2.34 2.96 0.37
C PHE A 201 -3.08 2.49 1.62
N THR A 202 -4.25 3.07 1.87
CA THR A 202 -5.04 2.82 3.06
C THR A 202 -6.52 2.70 2.71
N ARG A 203 -7.26 2.04 3.59
CA ARG A 203 -8.72 2.04 3.61
C ARG A 203 -9.17 2.99 4.72
N SER A 204 -10.12 3.86 4.45
CA SER A 204 -10.78 4.68 5.44
C SER A 204 -11.64 3.74 6.30
N ASN A 205 -11.40 3.80 7.61
CA ASN A 205 -12.16 3.03 8.59
C ASN A 205 -13.59 3.57 8.70
#